data_AF-A0A2N6EWX6-F1
#
_entry.id   AF-A0A2N6EWX6-F1
#
_cell.length_a   1.000
_cell.length_b   1.000
_cell.length_c   1.000
_cell.angle_alpha   90.00
_cell.angle_beta   90.00
_cell.angle_gamma   90.00
#
_symmetry.space_group_name_H-M   'P 1'
#
loop_
_entity.id
_entity.type
_entity.pdbx_description
1 polymer ?
#
loop_
_entity_poly.entity_id
_entity_poly.type
_entity_poly.pdbx_seq_one_letter_code
_entity_poly.pdbx_strand_id
1 'polypeptide(L)' 'MSEHSRPDSRYAGFEQGPIRPPSEAASLLLRVTRNCPWNRCSFCPVYKGEQFSLRPVD' A
#
# COMPACT_ATOMS: atom_id res chain seq x y z
N MET A 1 -22.05 6.52 -18.85
CA MET A 1 -22.92 5.87 -17.84
C MET A 1 -22.41 4.46 -17.69
N SER A 2 -21.36 4.30 -16.88
CA SER A 2 -21.45 3.71 -15.53
C SER A 2 -21.20 2.20 -15.59
N GLU A 3 -19.97 1.84 -15.92
CA GLU A 3 -19.50 0.46 -15.77
C GLU A 3 -19.27 0.22 -14.28
N HIS A 4 -20.17 -0.58 -13.71
CA HIS A 4 -20.23 -0.88 -12.30
C HIS A 4 -18.94 -1.59 -11.86
N SER A 5 -18.39 -1.09 -10.75
CA SER A 5 -17.38 -1.70 -9.89
C SER A 5 -17.44 -3.23 -9.90
N ARG A 6 -16.38 -3.89 -10.41
CA ARG A 6 -16.16 -5.32 -10.20
C ARG A 6 -15.62 -5.52 -8.77
N PRO A 7 -16.38 -6.15 -7.86
CA PRO A 7 -15.81 -6.61 -6.60
C PRO A 7 -15.00 -7.89 -6.87
N ASP A 8 -14.03 -8.18 -6.01
CA ASP A 8 -13.10 -9.31 -6.09
C ASP A 8 -11.89 -9.15 -7.04
N SER A 9 -11.05 -8.16 -6.71
CA SER A 9 -9.62 -8.31 -6.93
C SER A 9 -9.09 -9.31 -5.90
N ARG A 10 -9.22 -10.61 -6.20
CA ARG A 10 -8.65 -11.70 -5.39
C ARG A 10 -7.26 -11.32 -4.91
N TYR A 11 -7.09 -11.32 -3.60
CA TYR A 11 -5.85 -10.94 -2.94
C TYR A 11 -4.68 -11.74 -3.51
N ALA A 12 -3.80 -11.10 -4.30
CA ALA A 12 -2.71 -11.78 -5.00
C ALA A 12 -1.53 -12.20 -4.08
N GLY A 13 -1.73 -12.16 -2.75
CA GLY A 13 -0.76 -12.60 -1.76
C GLY A 13 -0.09 -11.48 -0.96
N PHE A 14 1.22 -11.64 -0.73
CA PHE A 14 2.05 -10.80 0.13
C PHE A 14 2.52 -9.51 -0.58
N GLU A 15 2.28 -8.34 0.03
CA GLU A 15 2.68 -7.04 -0.52
C GLU A 15 3.85 -6.44 0.29
N GLN A 16 5.02 -6.30 -0.34
CA GLN A 16 6.17 -5.62 0.25
C GLN A 16 6.08 -4.09 0.01
N GLY A 17 6.49 -3.30 1.00
CA GLY A 17 6.70 -1.87 0.84
C GLY A 17 7.97 -1.52 0.03
N PRO A 18 8.07 -0.30 -0.50
CA PRO A 18 9.25 0.17 -1.23
C PRO A 18 10.50 0.33 -0.37
N ILE A 19 10.35 0.45 0.96
CA ILE A 19 11.47 0.58 1.90
C ILE A 19 11.34 -0.52 2.96
N ARG A 20 12.42 -1.27 3.16
CA ARG A 20 12.58 -2.26 4.22
C ARG A 20 13.97 -2.13 4.84
N PRO A 21 14.10 -1.71 6.09
CA PRO A 21 15.40 -1.64 6.77
C PRO A 21 16.05 -3.04 6.88
N PRO A 22 17.39 -3.14 6.80
CA PRO A 22 18.10 -4.42 6.89
C PRO A 22 17.89 -5.13 8.24
N SER A 23 17.71 -4.36 9.33
CA SER A 23 17.36 -4.90 10.64
C SER A 23 16.02 -5.64 10.67
N GLU A 24 15.13 -5.36 9.72
CA GLU A 24 13.80 -5.97 9.61
C GLU A 24 13.72 -7.05 8.52
N ALA A 25 14.86 -7.42 7.91
CA ALA A 25 14.88 -8.35 6.78
C ALA A 25 14.31 -9.74 7.12
N ALA A 26 14.54 -10.21 8.35
CA ALA A 26 14.05 -11.49 8.83
C ALA A 26 12.63 -11.43 9.45
N SER A 27 12.05 -10.24 9.59
CA SER A 27 10.72 -10.07 10.22
C SER A 27 9.59 -10.20 9.20
N LEU A 28 8.47 -10.83 9.59
CA LEU A 28 7.26 -10.85 8.78
C LEU A 28 6.55 -9.49 8.82
N LEU A 29 6.47 -8.80 7.68
CA LEU A 29 5.86 -7.47 7.56
C LEU A 29 4.51 -7.56 6.85
N LEU A 30 3.43 -7.42 7.59
CA LEU A 30 2.09 -7.39 7.03
C LEU A 30 1.73 -5.95 6.65
N ARG A 31 1.66 -5.70 5.34
CA ARG A 31 1.22 -4.40 4.83
C ARG A 31 -0.30 -4.35 4.87
N VAL A 32 -0.89 -3.52 5.73
CA VAL A 32 -2.36 -3.35 5.82
C VAL A 32 -2.85 -2.11 5.06
N THR A 33 -1.96 -1.14 4.83
CA THR A 33 -2.24 0.10 4.11
C THR A 33 -1.26 0.29 2.96
N ARG A 34 -1.72 0.99 1.92
CA ARG A 34 -0.89 1.40 0.79
C ARG A 34 -0.66 2.91 0.86
N ASN A 35 0.56 3.30 0.51
CA ASN A 35 1.00 4.69 0.40
C ASN A 35 0.93 5.49 1.72
N CYS A 36 0.72 6.81 1.65
CA CYS A 36 0.76 7.71 2.81
C CYS A 36 -0.52 8.54 2.92
N PRO A 37 -1.22 8.56 4.07
CA PRO A 37 -2.45 9.34 4.25
C PRO A 37 -2.20 10.85 4.28
N TRP A 38 -0.98 11.29 4.60
CA TRP A 38 -0.63 12.71 4.64
C TRP A 38 -0.19 13.25 3.27
N ASN A 39 0.73 12.55 2.60
CA ASN A 39 1.29 12.85 1.27
C ASN A 39 1.75 14.32 1.00
N ARG A 40 2.02 15.11 2.04
CA ARG A 40 2.43 16.52 1.92
C ARG A 40 3.86 16.81 2.40
N CYS A 41 4.64 15.79 2.73
CA CYS A 41 6.04 15.97 3.12
C CYS A 41 6.85 16.59 1.97
N SER A 42 7.76 17.52 2.29
CA SER A 42 8.72 18.11 1.35
C SER A 42 9.89 17.16 1.03
N PHE A 43 10.23 16.29 1.97
CA PHE A 43 11.42 15.44 1.91
C PHE A 43 11.15 14.00 1.44
N CYS A 44 9.89 13.54 1.40
CA CYS A 44 9.57 12.14 1.13
C CYS A 44 9.10 11.99 -0.33
N PRO A 45 9.96 11.49 -1.24
CA PRO A 45 9.57 11.22 -2.62
C PRO A 45 8.76 9.92 -2.76
N VAL A 46 8.89 9.00 -1.79
CA VAL A 46 8.50 7.58 -1.89
C VAL A 46 7.04 7.37 -2.28
N TYR A 47 6.14 8.20 -1.76
CA TYR A 47 4.69 8.08 -2.00
C TYR A 47 4.09 9.34 -2.62
N LYS A 48 4.93 10.25 -3.14
CA LYS A 48 4.48 11.54 -3.68
C LYS A 48 3.59 11.31 -4.90
N GLY A 49 2.37 11.86 -4.87
CA GLY A 49 1.39 11.70 -5.96
C GLY A 49 0.57 10.40 -5.90
N GLU A 50 0.91 9.47 -5.02
CA GLU A 50 0.18 8.21 -4.85
C GLU A 50 -0.99 8.35 -3.86
N GLN A 51 -2.14 7.75 -4.18
CA GLN A 51 -3.34 7.80 -3.32
C GLN A 51 -3.25 6.79 -2.18
N PHE A 52 -3.61 7.23 -0.97
CA PHE A 52 -3.73 6.33 0.17
C PHE A 52 -4.89 5.34 -0.01
N SER A 53 -4.68 4.07 0.37
CA SER A 53 -5.76 3.09 0.41
C SER A 53 -5.57 2.06 1.53
N LEU A 54 -6.69 1.54 2.02
CA LEU A 54 -6.75 0.41 2.95
C LEU A 54 -6.91 -0.89 2.13
N ARG A 55 -6.28 -1.98 2.59
CA ARG A 55 -6.50 -3.29 1.98
C ARG A 55 -7.86 -3.86 2.42
N PRO A 56 -8.63 -4.46 1.49
CA PRO A 56 -9.86 -5.16 1.83
C PRO A 56 -9.55 -6.41 2.68
N VAL A 57 -10.55 -6.85 3.44
CA VAL A 57 -10.47 -8.04 4.31
C VAL A 57 -11.02 -9.30 3.64
N ASP A 58 -11.87 -9.12 2.62
CA ASP A 58 -12.54 -10.18 1.85
C ASP A 58 -11.60 -10.88 0.86
#